data_AF-A0A920PB01-F1
#
_entry.id   AF-A0A920PB01-F1
#
_cell.length_a   1.000
_cell.length_b   1.000
_cell.length_c   1.000
_cell.angle_alpha   90.00
_cell.angle_beta   90.00
_cell.angle_gamma   90.00
#
_symmetry.space_group_name_H-M   'P 1'
#
loop_
_entity.id
_entity.type
_entity.pdbx_description
1 polymer ?
#
loop_
_entity_poly.entity_id
_entity_poly.type
_entity_poly.pdbx_seq_one_letter_code
_entity_poly.pdbx_strand_id
1 'polypeptide(L)'
;MTIYDQGTFIGRVWNHKVCGPSIVTIRDNMIWDITSKDIPTMTKLLELDHPKHYATTFNGEILASLSDIENTIRNPEENRTV
;
A
#
# COMPACT_ATOMS: atom_id res chain seq x y z
N MET A 1 -16.47 2.82 -10.27
CA MET A 1 -15.15 2.48 -10.83
C MET A 1 -14.23 3.63 -10.54
N THR A 2 -13.27 3.43 -9.64
CA THR A 2 -12.30 4.46 -9.26
C THR A 2 -11.15 4.49 -10.28
N ILE A 3 -10.28 5.51 -10.20
CA ILE A 3 -9.03 5.53 -10.99
C ILE A 3 -8.13 4.33 -10.67
N TYR A 4 -8.27 3.75 -9.46
CA TYR A 4 -7.46 2.64 -8.99
C TYR A 4 -7.86 1.30 -9.62
N ASP A 5 -9.05 1.20 -10.21
CA ASP A 5 -9.48 0.02 -10.96
C ASP A 5 -8.91 0.00 -12.40
N GLN A 6 -8.32 1.12 -12.84
CA GLN A 6 -7.81 1.29 -14.21
C GLN A 6 -6.32 0.94 -14.35
N GLY A 7 -5.66 0.56 -13.26
CA GLY A 7 -4.24 0.25 -13.24
C GLY A 7 -3.83 -0.54 -12.02
N THR A 8 -2.55 -0.90 -11.94
CA THR A 8 -1.97 -1.50 -10.73
C THR A 8 -1.05 -0.47 -10.10
N PHE A 9 -1.55 0.14 -9.03
CA PHE A 9 -0.82 1.16 -8.30
C PHE A 9 0.01 0.48 -7.22
N ILE A 10 1.31 0.77 -7.23
CA ILE A 10 2.29 0.28 -6.27
C ILE A 10 3.10 1.46 -5.74
N GLY A 11 3.51 1.38 -4.48
CA GLY A 11 4.21 2.47 -3.83
C GLY A 11 4.92 2.02 -2.56
N ARG A 12 5.36 3.00 -1.77
CA ARG A 12 5.95 2.76 -0.46
C ARG A 12 5.32 3.69 0.57
N VAL A 13 5.17 3.17 1.78
CA VAL A 13 4.75 3.94 2.95
C VAL A 13 5.71 3.68 4.11
N TRP A 14 5.75 4.59 5.07
CA TRP A 14 6.35 4.29 6.36
C TRP A 14 5.32 3.54 7.23
N ASN A 15 5.64 2.32 7.66
CA ASN A 15 4.80 1.50 8.51
C ASN A 15 5.32 1.54 9.95
N HIS A 16 4.56 2.19 10.83
CA HIS A 16 4.90 2.35 12.24
C HIS A 16 4.90 1.01 13.01
N LYS A 17 4.13 0.00 12.58
CA LYS A 17 4.08 -1.32 13.26
C LYS A 17 5.42 -2.05 13.19
N VAL A 18 6.20 -1.80 12.14
CA VAL A 18 7.50 -2.44 11.88
C VAL A 18 8.67 -1.44 11.88
N CYS A 19 8.41 -0.17 12.25
CA CYS A 19 9.40 0.91 12.27
C CYS A 19 10.22 1.02 10.97
N GLY A 20 9.57 0.88 9.81
CA GLY A 20 10.27 0.78 8.54
C GLY A 20 9.39 0.96 7.31
N PRO A 21 9.99 0.93 6.10
CA PRO A 21 9.25 1.04 4.86
C PRO A 21 8.49 -0.25 4.54
N SER A 22 7.26 -0.09 4.06
CA SER A 22 6.46 -1.16 3.47
C SER A 22 6.23 -0.90 1.99
N ILE A 23 6.25 -1.95 1.19
CA ILE A 23 5.74 -1.94 -0.19
C ILE A 23 4.23 -2.08 -0.14
N VAL A 24 3.53 -1.20 -0.84
CA VAL A 24 2.08 -1.20 -0.85
C VAL A 24 1.48 -1.28 -2.23
N THR A 25 0.24 -1.76 -2.30
CA THR A 25 -0.64 -1.64 -3.47
C THR A 25 -2.01 -1.12 -3.07
N ILE A 26 -2.79 -0.66 -4.04
CA ILE A 26 -4.18 -0.25 -3.86
C ILE A 26 -5.09 -1.29 -4.52
N ARG A 27 -6.00 -1.87 -3.73
CA ARG A 27 -7.02 -2.84 -4.16
C ARG A 27 -8.30 -2.60 -3.38
N ASP A 28 -9.46 -2.61 -4.05
CA ASP A 28 -10.77 -2.46 -3.41
C ASP A 28 -10.85 -1.26 -2.45
N ASN A 29 -10.29 -0.12 -2.88
CA ASN A 29 -10.18 1.12 -2.10
C ASN A 29 -9.41 0.99 -0.77
N MET A 30 -8.59 -0.05 -0.62
CA MET A 30 -7.73 -0.30 0.53
C MET A 30 -6.26 -0.21 0.13
N ILE A 31 -5.42 0.29 1.04
CA ILE A 31 -3.97 0.19 0.95
C ILE A 31 -3.53 -1.11 1.62
N TRP A 32 -2.90 -1.98 0.84
CA TRP A 32 -2.37 -3.24 1.30
C TRP A 32 -0.85 -3.18 1.40
N ASP A 33 -0.29 -3.55 2.55
CA ASP A 33 1.11 -3.94 2.66
C ASP A 33 1.32 -5.30 2.00
N ILE A 34 2.18 -5.35 1.00
CA ILE A 34 2.57 -6.56 0.28
C ILE A 34 4.05 -6.90 0.49
N THR A 35 4.67 -6.32 1.52
CA THR A 35 6.04 -6.62 1.90
C THR A 35 6.13 -8.05 2.40
N SER A 36 7.12 -8.78 1.89
CA SER A 36 7.41 -10.14 2.33
C SER A 36 8.91 -10.39 2.33
N LYS A 37 9.35 -11.54 2.87
CA LYS A 37 10.75 -11.95 2.79
C LYS A 37 11.23 -12.08 1.35
N ASP A 38 10.36 -12.55 0.46
CA ASP A 38 10.68 -12.76 -0.96
C ASP A 38 10.69 -11.44 -1.74
N ILE A 39 9.81 -10.51 -1.35
CA ILE A 39 9.66 -9.18 -1.95
C ILE A 39 9.87 -8.09 -0.88
N PRO A 40 11.12 -7.84 -0.44
CA PRO A 40 11.42 -6.86 0.59
C PRO A 40 11.61 -5.44 0.04
N THR A 41 11.81 -5.29 -1.28
CA THR A 41 12.07 -3.99 -1.92
C THR A 41 11.28 -3.80 -3.21
N MET A 42 11.10 -2.52 -3.61
CA MET A 42 10.44 -2.22 -4.89
C MET A 42 11.22 -2.78 -6.08
N THR A 43 12.55 -2.71 -6.07
CA THR A 43 13.37 -3.31 -7.12
C THR A 43 13.06 -4.79 -7.24
N LYS A 44 13.01 -5.52 -6.12
CA LYS A 44 12.71 -6.96 -6.14
C LYS A 44 11.31 -7.27 -6.68
N LEU A 45 10.31 -6.45 -6.38
CA LEU A 45 8.97 -6.58 -6.96
C LEU A 45 8.99 -6.37 -8.48
N LEU A 46 9.65 -5.31 -8.95
CA LEU A 46 9.67 -4.95 -10.37
C LEU A 46 10.52 -5.88 -11.24
N GLU A 47 11.45 -6.62 -10.64
CA GLU A 47 12.27 -7.63 -11.29
C GLU A 47 11.58 -9.01 -11.44
N LEU A 48 10.37 -9.19 -10.87
CA LEU A 48 9.59 -10.39 -11.13
C LEU A 48 9.17 -10.45 -12.60
N ASP A 49 9.02 -11.67 -13.14
CA ASP A 49 8.45 -11.86 -14.48
C ASP A 49 7.01 -11.33 -14.59
N HIS A 50 6.26 -11.41 -13.48
CA HIS A 50 4.85 -11.02 -13.40
C HIS A 50 4.58 -10.13 -12.18
N PRO A 51 5.10 -8.89 -12.16
CA PRO A 51 5.03 -8.01 -10.98
C PRO A 51 3.58 -7.60 -10.66
N LYS A 52 2.77 -7.38 -11.70
CA LYS A 52 1.33 -7.11 -11.56
C LYS A 52 0.61 -8.26 -10.86
N HIS A 53 0.93 -9.50 -11.20
CA HIS A 53 0.27 -10.66 -10.60
C HIS A 53 0.53 -10.68 -9.10
N TYR A 54 1.80 -10.56 -8.68
CA TYR A 54 2.15 -10.48 -7.27
C TYR A 54 1.42 -9.34 -6.56
N ALA A 55 1.49 -8.12 -7.10
CA ALA A 55 0.85 -6.96 -6.49
C ALA A 55 -0.67 -7.14 -6.32
N THR A 56 -1.34 -7.76 -7.30
CA THR A 56 -2.81 -7.91 -7.24
C THR A 56 -3.27 -9.09 -6.39
N THR A 57 -2.49 -10.16 -6.26
CA THR A 57 -2.93 -11.40 -5.60
C THR A 57 -2.30 -11.67 -4.24
N PHE A 58 -1.16 -11.05 -3.91
CA PHE A 58 -0.49 -11.32 -2.64
C PHE A 58 -1.39 -10.90 -1.46
N ASN A 59 -1.69 -11.85 -0.59
CA ASN A 59 -2.51 -11.60 0.59
C ASN A 59 -1.63 -11.14 1.74
N GLY A 60 -1.49 -9.82 1.86
CA GLY A 60 -0.75 -9.16 2.93
C GLY A 60 -1.67 -8.54 3.97
N GLU A 61 -1.25 -7.40 4.53
CA GLU A 61 -1.98 -6.70 5.59
C GLU A 61 -2.66 -5.44 5.05
N ILE A 62 -3.90 -5.17 5.46
CA ILE A 62 -4.54 -3.88 5.17
C ILE A 62 -4.03 -2.83 6.14
N LEU A 63 -3.48 -1.72 5.63
CA LEU A 63 -2.97 -0.62 6.45
C LEU A 63 -3.99 0.47 6.69
N ALA A 64 -4.77 0.84 5.67
CA ALA A 64 -5.77 1.90 5.73
C ALA A 64 -6.75 1.81 4.54
N SER A 65 -7.93 2.40 4.68
CA SER A 65 -8.77 2.70 3.51
C SER A 65 -8.30 4.01 2.85
N LEU A 66 -8.58 4.17 1.56
CA LEU A 66 -8.33 5.44 0.87
C LEU A 66 -9.15 6.59 1.48
N SER A 67 -10.36 6.30 1.95
CA SER A 67 -11.22 7.28 2.63
C SER A 67 -10.58 7.82 3.91
N ASP A 68 -9.91 6.97 4.69
CA ASP A 68 -9.21 7.41 5.91
C ASP A 68 -8.05 8.35 5.58
N ILE A 69 -7.34 8.08 4.49
CA ILE A 69 -6.25 8.92 4.00
C ILE A 69 -6.79 10.26 3.49
N GLU A 70 -7.85 10.25 2.70
CA GLU A 70 -8.51 11.46 2.25
C GLU A 70 -9.00 12.32 3.42
N ASN A 71 -9.58 11.69 4.45
CA ASN A 71 -9.99 12.39 5.66
C ASN A 71 -8.80 13.03 6.37
N THR A 72 -7.69 12.30 6.51
CA THR A 72 -6.44 12.80 7.11
C THR A 72 -5.87 13.99 6.36
N ILE A 73 -5.91 13.97 5.02
CA ILE A 73 -5.43 15.07 4.18
C ILE A 73 -6.30 16.32 4.36
N ARG A 74 -7.63 16.14 4.44
CA ARG A 74 -8.58 17.25 4.63
C ARG A 74 -8.58 17.80 6.05
N ASN A 75 -8.36 16.94 7.03
CA ASN A 75 -8.44 17.24 8.46
C ASN A 75 -7.14 16.86 9.20
N PRO A 76 -6.00 17.49 8.86
CA PRO A 76 -4.69 17.06 9.37
C PRO A 76 -4.50 17.24 10.89
N GLU A 77 -5.31 18.11 11.52
CA GLU A 77 -5.25 18.39 12.96
C GLU A 77 -5.87 17.26 13.81
N GLU A 78 -6.80 16.48 13.26
CA GLU A 78 -7.50 15.41 14.00
C GLU A 78 -6.58 14.24 14.37
N ASN A 79 -5.47 14.08 13.64
CA ASN A 79 -4.49 13.02 13.87
C ASN A 79 -3.28 13.44 14.73
N ARG A 80 -3.24 14.67 15.26
CA ARG A 80 -2.09 15.19 16.03
C ARG A 80 -2.11 14.86 17.52
N THR A 81 -3.10 14.14 18.03
CA THR A 81 -3.32 13.95 19.48
C THR A 81 -2.91 12.57 20.02
N VAL A 82 -1.91 11.91 19.44
CA VAL A 82 -1.30 10.69 20.02
C VAL A 82 0.14 10.91 20.44
#